data_AF-A0A969JTG2-F1
#
_entry.id   AF-A0A969JTG2-F1
#
_cell.length_a   1.000
_cell.length_b   1.000
_cell.length_c   1.000
_cell.angle_alpha   90.00
_cell.angle_beta   90.00
_cell.angle_gamma   90.00
#
_symmetry.space_group_name_H-M   'P 1'
#
loop_
_entity.id
_entity.type
_entity.pdbx_description
1 polymer ?
#
loop_
_entity_poly.entity_id
_entity_poly.type
_entity_poly.pdbx_seq_one_letter_code
_entity_poly.pdbx_strand_id
1 'polypeptide(L)'
;DPGELFVIRNAGNIIPPYGSANGGEGASMEYALQALNIDQIIICGHNHCGAMKGLLKLNKLQEDLPLVYDWLKHTEATRRILKDCYSGYEGDDLVEIAAAENILTQIDNLETYPIVRSRLQQGKLHIYGWLYEIESGEVQAYNPATEQFEPPQSQLYPEDLGDAADSNKVEVKPGRFVKSSAPPVKTTELTPPANTYQPVPLGSNWLSPEQANRIYRGSN
;
A
#
# COMPACT_ATOMS: atom_id res chain seq x y z
N ASP A 1 -13.20 -10.25 -15.91
CA ASP A 1 -13.67 -11.65 -15.97
C ASP A 1 -12.89 -12.62 -15.08
N PRO A 2 -13.47 -13.77 -14.69
CA PRO A 2 -12.74 -14.82 -13.99
C PRO A 2 -11.49 -15.23 -14.76
N GLY A 3 -10.34 -15.25 -14.07
CA GLY A 3 -9.03 -15.54 -14.69
C GLY A 3 -8.19 -14.31 -14.99
N GLU A 4 -8.74 -13.09 -14.89
CA GLU A 4 -7.96 -11.84 -15.03
C GLU A 4 -7.18 -11.46 -13.77
N LEU A 5 -7.56 -12.00 -12.61
CA LEU A 5 -6.89 -11.75 -11.33
C LEU A 5 -6.16 -12.98 -10.84
N PHE A 6 -4.86 -12.84 -10.60
CA PHE A 6 -4.07 -13.79 -9.83
C PHE A 6 -4.08 -13.37 -8.36
N VAL A 7 -4.64 -14.20 -7.47
CA VAL A 7 -5.03 -13.77 -6.12
C VAL A 7 -4.25 -14.51 -5.04
N ILE A 8 -3.65 -13.74 -4.12
CA ILE A 8 -3.12 -14.22 -2.84
C ILE A 8 -4.06 -13.73 -1.74
N ARG A 9 -4.46 -14.61 -0.81
CA ARG A 9 -5.26 -14.23 0.37
C ARG A 9 -4.67 -14.87 1.61
N ASN A 10 -4.42 -14.03 2.62
CA ASN A 10 -4.04 -14.45 3.97
C ASN A 10 -4.65 -13.47 4.99
N ALA A 11 -4.47 -13.76 6.27
CA ALA A 11 -4.99 -12.91 7.34
C ALA A 11 -4.24 -11.57 7.37
N GLY A 12 -4.93 -10.48 7.02
CA GLY A 12 -4.36 -9.12 7.04
C GLY A 12 -3.61 -8.72 5.78
N ASN A 13 -3.78 -9.47 4.67
CA ASN A 13 -3.19 -9.16 3.36
C ASN A 13 -1.68 -8.86 3.43
N ILE A 14 -0.97 -9.57 4.32
CA ILE A 14 0.43 -9.36 4.65
C ILE A 14 1.31 -10.05 3.61
N ILE A 15 2.33 -9.35 3.16
CA ILE A 15 3.45 -9.92 2.41
C ILE A 15 4.69 -9.73 3.30
N PRO A 16 5.28 -10.81 3.83
CA PRO A 16 6.51 -10.71 4.62
C PRO A 16 7.67 -10.11 3.80
N PRO A 17 8.62 -9.39 4.42
CA PRO A 17 9.86 -9.01 3.76
C PRO A 17 10.58 -10.21 3.13
N TYR A 18 11.29 -9.99 2.02
CA TYR A 18 12.05 -11.03 1.34
C TYR A 18 13.01 -11.75 2.29
N GLY A 19 12.97 -13.09 2.28
CA GLY A 19 13.79 -13.95 3.13
C GLY A 19 13.35 -14.05 4.60
N SER A 20 12.33 -13.30 5.03
CA SER A 20 11.84 -13.35 6.42
C SER A 20 10.83 -14.46 6.69
N ALA A 21 10.23 -15.02 5.65
CA ALA A 21 9.27 -16.12 5.72
C ALA A 21 9.51 -17.14 4.60
N ASN A 22 9.06 -18.37 4.81
CA ASN A 22 9.10 -19.47 3.83
C ASN A 22 7.67 -19.96 3.48
N GLY A 23 6.69 -19.07 3.59
CA GLY A 23 5.30 -19.30 3.21
C GLY A 23 5.06 -19.25 1.69
N GLY A 24 3.78 -19.24 1.30
CA GLY A 24 3.36 -19.26 -0.10
C GLY A 24 3.38 -17.89 -0.80
N GLU A 25 3.43 -16.81 -0.04
CA GLU A 25 3.29 -15.42 -0.51
C GLU A 25 4.38 -15.07 -1.53
N GLY A 26 5.64 -15.23 -1.14
CA GLY A 26 6.79 -14.89 -1.98
C GLY A 26 6.85 -15.75 -3.25
N ALA A 27 6.59 -17.05 -3.13
CA ALA A 27 6.57 -17.97 -4.27
C ALA A 27 5.43 -17.64 -5.25
N SER A 28 4.25 -17.31 -4.74
CA SER A 28 3.08 -16.96 -5.56
C SER A 28 3.31 -15.65 -6.31
N MET A 29 3.90 -14.66 -5.65
CA MET A 29 4.29 -13.39 -6.27
C MET A 29 5.40 -13.60 -7.32
N GLU A 30 6.43 -14.41 -7.03
CA GLU A 30 7.46 -14.73 -8.02
C GLU A 30 6.87 -15.41 -9.26
N TYR A 31 5.95 -16.35 -9.08
CA TYR A 31 5.26 -17.01 -10.19
C TYR A 31 4.41 -16.02 -11.00
N ALA A 32 3.62 -15.18 -10.32
CA ALA A 32 2.81 -14.14 -10.96
C ALA A 32 3.65 -13.23 -11.85
N LEU A 33 4.80 -12.79 -11.34
CA LEU A 33 5.70 -11.93 -12.10
C LEU A 33 6.40 -12.73 -13.20
N GLN A 34 7.13 -13.79 -12.88
CA GLN A 34 8.04 -14.46 -13.83
C GLN A 34 7.35 -15.37 -14.83
N ALA A 35 6.33 -16.13 -14.41
CA ALA A 35 5.66 -17.10 -15.27
C ALA A 35 4.46 -16.48 -15.99
N LEU A 36 3.69 -15.62 -15.31
CA LEU A 36 2.48 -15.02 -15.87
C LEU A 36 2.71 -13.62 -16.48
N ASN A 37 3.90 -13.04 -16.30
CA ASN A 37 4.25 -11.70 -16.79
C ASN A 37 3.28 -10.60 -16.33
N ILE A 38 2.77 -10.72 -15.10
CA ILE A 38 1.96 -9.66 -14.48
C ILE A 38 2.84 -8.41 -14.26
N ASP A 39 2.29 -7.26 -14.57
CA ASP A 39 2.89 -5.92 -14.50
C ASP A 39 2.20 -4.99 -13.50
N GLN A 40 1.13 -5.46 -12.85
CA GLN A 40 0.38 -4.71 -11.85
C GLN A 40 0.15 -5.56 -10.60
N ILE A 41 0.50 -5.01 -9.43
CA ILE A 41 0.21 -5.60 -8.12
C ILE A 41 -0.71 -4.65 -7.36
N ILE A 42 -1.75 -5.19 -6.73
CA ILE A 42 -2.61 -4.44 -5.82
C ILE A 42 -2.50 -5.09 -4.44
N ILE A 43 -2.05 -4.33 -3.44
CA ILE A 43 -2.27 -4.66 -2.03
C ILE A 43 -3.64 -4.13 -1.64
N CYS A 44 -4.61 -5.03 -1.48
CA CYS A 44 -5.96 -4.68 -1.09
C CYS A 44 -6.18 -5.01 0.40
N GLY A 45 -6.17 -3.98 1.24
CA GLY A 45 -6.66 -4.05 2.61
C GLY A 45 -8.14 -3.73 2.69
N HIS A 46 -8.72 -3.85 3.88
CA HIS A 46 -10.13 -3.53 4.09
C HIS A 46 -10.39 -3.01 5.50
N ASN A 47 -11.45 -2.22 5.65
CA ASN A 47 -11.88 -1.74 6.96
C ASN A 47 -12.34 -2.91 7.86
N HIS A 48 -12.40 -2.64 9.17
CA HIS A 48 -12.72 -3.61 10.22
C HIS A 48 -11.88 -4.91 10.22
N CYS A 49 -10.67 -4.88 9.63
CA CYS A 49 -9.82 -6.06 9.49
C CYS A 49 -9.51 -6.74 10.84
N GLY A 50 -9.91 -8.00 10.99
CA GLY A 50 -9.68 -8.79 12.20
C GLY A 50 -8.19 -8.98 12.53
N ALA A 51 -7.33 -9.08 11.52
CA ALA A 51 -5.89 -9.17 11.70
C ALA A 51 -5.31 -7.87 12.29
N MET A 52 -5.79 -6.71 11.84
CA MET A 52 -5.38 -5.41 12.38
C MET A 52 -5.89 -5.19 13.80
N LYS A 53 -7.13 -5.62 14.10
CA LYS A 53 -7.64 -5.68 15.48
C LYS A 53 -6.74 -6.55 16.37
N GLY A 54 -6.27 -7.67 15.83
CA GLY A 54 -5.30 -8.55 16.47
C GLY A 54 -3.95 -7.86 16.71
N LEU A 55 -3.42 -7.15 15.72
CA LEU A 55 -2.13 -6.44 15.79
C LEU A 55 -2.12 -5.38 16.89
N LEU A 56 -3.22 -4.63 17.05
CA LEU A 56 -3.39 -3.64 18.12
C LEU A 56 -3.40 -4.28 19.53
N LYS A 57 -3.70 -5.57 19.62
CA LYS A 57 -3.76 -6.35 20.87
C LYS A 57 -2.80 -7.54 20.84
N LEU A 58 -1.68 -7.41 20.12
CA LEU A 58 -0.80 -8.52 19.73
C LEU A 58 -0.47 -9.48 20.90
N ASN A 59 -0.06 -8.97 22.05
CA ASN A 59 0.32 -9.79 23.21
C ASN A 59 -0.83 -10.66 23.75
N LYS A 60 -2.09 -10.27 23.54
CA LYS A 60 -3.26 -11.07 23.96
C LYS A 60 -3.49 -12.28 23.05
N LEU A 61 -2.88 -12.31 21.87
CA LEU A 61 -3.03 -13.42 20.92
C LEU A 61 -2.10 -14.61 21.23
N GLN A 62 -1.08 -14.41 22.07
CA GLN A 62 -0.01 -15.38 22.25
C GLN A 62 -0.50 -16.74 22.80
N GLU A 63 -1.51 -16.72 23.66
CA GLU A 63 -2.07 -17.93 24.28
C GLU A 63 -3.12 -18.60 23.37
N ASP A 64 -4.10 -17.83 22.89
CA ASP A 64 -5.27 -18.38 22.19
C ASP A 64 -5.04 -18.54 20.66
N LEU A 65 -4.19 -17.71 20.06
CA LEU A 65 -3.94 -17.65 18.62
C LEU A 65 -2.43 -17.53 18.29
N PRO A 66 -1.57 -18.47 18.75
CA PRO A 66 -0.11 -18.35 18.66
C PRO A 66 0.41 -18.23 17.22
N LEU A 67 -0.22 -18.92 16.26
CA LEU A 67 0.17 -18.80 14.84
C LEU A 67 -0.18 -17.43 14.26
N VAL A 68 -1.28 -16.82 14.68
CA VAL A 68 -1.66 -15.46 14.27
C VAL A 68 -0.72 -14.46 14.93
N TYR A 69 -0.40 -14.65 16.21
CA TYR A 69 0.60 -13.86 16.92
C TYR A 69 1.94 -13.84 16.18
N ASP A 70 2.46 -15.00 15.77
CA ASP A 70 3.71 -15.08 15.02
C ASP A 70 3.60 -14.49 13.62
N TRP A 71 2.49 -14.76 12.92
CA TRP A 71 2.23 -14.22 11.59
C TRP A 71 2.22 -12.68 11.57
N LEU A 72 1.55 -12.06 12.54
CA LEU A 72 1.44 -10.59 12.63
C LEU A 72 2.77 -9.90 12.92
N LYS A 73 3.83 -10.63 13.30
CA LYS A 73 5.18 -10.05 13.43
C LYS A 73 5.74 -9.55 12.09
N HIS A 74 5.28 -10.09 10.96
CA HIS A 74 5.68 -9.60 9.63
C HIS A 74 5.13 -8.20 9.31
N THR A 75 4.18 -7.70 10.09
CA THR A 75 3.65 -6.33 10.01
C THR A 75 3.89 -5.53 11.31
N GLU A 76 4.91 -5.92 12.08
CA GLU A 76 5.30 -5.21 13.31
C GLU A 76 5.69 -3.74 13.05
N ALA A 77 6.16 -3.41 11.85
CA ALA A 77 6.42 -2.03 11.43
C ALA A 77 5.16 -1.16 11.52
N THR A 78 4.02 -1.64 11.00
CA THR A 78 2.70 -1.00 11.14
C THR A 78 2.38 -0.72 12.61
N ARG A 79 2.55 -1.72 13.49
CA ARG A 79 2.25 -1.56 14.92
C ARG A 79 3.10 -0.48 15.58
N ARG A 80 4.35 -0.32 15.17
CA ARG A 80 5.26 0.74 15.65
C ARG A 80 4.82 2.11 15.16
N ILE A 81 4.51 2.25 13.87
CA ILE A 81 3.99 3.49 13.28
C ILE A 81 2.72 3.95 14.03
N LEU A 82 1.78 3.04 14.26
CA LEU A 82 0.56 3.33 15.00
C LEU A 82 0.83 3.85 16.43
N LYS A 83 1.80 3.24 17.11
CA LYS A 83 2.17 3.63 18.47
C LYS A 83 2.85 5.00 18.51
N ASP A 84 3.71 5.29 17.55
CA ASP A 84 4.57 6.47 17.56
C ASP A 84 3.86 7.70 16.95
N CYS A 85 3.03 7.51 15.94
CA CYS A 85 2.40 8.59 15.18
C CYS A 85 0.89 8.77 15.48
N TYR A 86 0.21 7.73 15.95
CA TYR A 86 -1.26 7.72 16.08
C TYR A 86 -1.74 7.40 17.51
N SER A 87 -0.93 7.69 18.53
CA SER A 87 -1.25 7.38 19.93
C SER A 87 -2.51 8.08 20.47
N GLY A 88 -3.04 9.08 19.77
CA GLY A 88 -4.27 9.79 20.13
C GLY A 88 -5.55 9.16 19.60
N TYR A 89 -5.46 8.14 18.75
CA TYR A 89 -6.61 7.44 18.18
C TYR A 89 -6.90 6.14 18.95
N GLU A 90 -8.18 5.77 19.03
CA GLU A 90 -8.63 4.55 19.73
C GLU A 90 -9.77 3.88 18.95
N GLY A 91 -10.23 2.73 19.44
CA GLY A 91 -11.44 2.10 18.93
C GLY A 91 -11.36 1.70 17.45
N ASP A 92 -12.45 1.92 16.72
CA ASP A 92 -12.56 1.58 15.31
C ASP A 92 -11.73 2.51 14.42
N ASP A 93 -11.60 3.79 14.77
CA ASP A 93 -10.75 4.75 14.05
C ASP A 93 -9.30 4.26 13.98
N LEU A 94 -8.76 3.77 15.11
CA LEU A 94 -7.40 3.22 15.15
C LEU A 94 -7.27 1.94 14.30
N VAL A 95 -8.35 1.15 14.18
CA VAL A 95 -8.37 -0.06 13.33
C VAL A 95 -8.37 0.31 11.85
N GLU A 96 -9.07 1.37 11.47
CA GLU A 96 -9.08 1.88 10.10
C GLU A 96 -7.71 2.43 9.71
N ILE A 97 -7.10 3.24 10.58
CA ILE A 97 -5.72 3.72 10.39
C ILE A 97 -4.76 2.53 10.29
N ALA A 98 -4.91 1.51 11.14
CA ALA A 98 -4.09 0.31 11.09
C ALA A 98 -4.21 -0.44 9.75
N ALA A 99 -5.41 -0.51 9.17
CA ALA A 99 -5.61 -1.12 7.86
C ALA A 99 -4.91 -0.33 6.75
N ALA A 100 -5.01 1.01 6.78
CA ALA A 100 -4.34 1.90 5.84
C ALA A 100 -2.81 1.79 5.93
N GLU A 101 -2.24 1.92 7.12
CA GLU A 101 -0.80 1.83 7.35
C GLU A 101 -0.22 0.45 7.04
N ASN A 102 -1.00 -0.61 7.26
CA ASN A 102 -0.61 -1.96 6.90
C ASN A 102 -0.45 -2.13 5.39
N ILE A 103 -1.32 -1.50 4.58
CA ILE A 103 -1.19 -1.53 3.12
C ILE A 103 0.15 -0.93 2.70
N LEU A 104 0.51 0.24 3.24
CA LEU A 104 1.77 0.92 2.93
C LEU A 104 2.98 0.07 3.35
N THR A 105 2.93 -0.52 4.55
CA THR A 105 3.97 -1.45 5.02
C THR A 105 4.13 -2.66 4.10
N GLN A 106 3.05 -3.15 3.48
CA GLN A 106 3.16 -4.30 2.56
C GLN A 106 3.74 -3.90 1.21
N ILE A 107 3.52 -2.66 0.76
CA ILE A 107 4.20 -2.09 -0.41
C ILE A 107 5.71 -2.03 -0.14
N ASP A 108 6.12 -1.50 1.02
CA ASP A 108 7.53 -1.47 1.42
C ASP A 108 8.14 -2.88 1.47
N ASN A 109 7.41 -3.85 2.02
CA ASN A 109 7.85 -5.24 2.06
C ASN A 109 8.02 -5.83 0.66
N LEU A 110 7.11 -5.55 -0.29
CA LEU A 110 7.21 -6.01 -1.68
C LEU A 110 8.49 -5.48 -2.35
N GLU A 111 8.87 -4.23 -2.09
CA GLU A 111 10.07 -3.62 -2.67
C GLU A 111 11.38 -4.29 -2.22
N THR A 112 11.34 -5.08 -1.14
CA THR A 112 12.50 -5.87 -0.71
C THR A 112 12.76 -7.09 -1.59
N TYR A 113 11.80 -7.53 -2.40
CA TYR A 113 11.97 -8.69 -3.28
C TYR A 113 12.81 -8.34 -4.52
N PRO A 114 13.85 -9.12 -4.86
CA PRO A 114 14.74 -8.81 -5.98
C PRO A 114 14.02 -8.64 -7.32
N ILE A 115 13.02 -9.47 -7.61
CA ILE A 115 12.26 -9.41 -8.86
C ILE A 115 11.36 -8.16 -8.93
N VAL A 116 10.72 -7.80 -7.82
CA VAL A 116 9.87 -6.60 -7.73
C VAL A 116 10.75 -5.36 -7.95
N ARG A 117 11.84 -5.24 -7.19
CA ARG A 117 12.78 -4.12 -7.30
C ARG A 117 13.34 -3.97 -8.72
N SER A 118 13.72 -5.09 -9.35
CA SER A 118 14.23 -5.09 -10.72
C SER A 118 13.20 -4.58 -11.73
N ARG A 119 11.93 -4.96 -11.59
CA ARG A 119 10.87 -4.51 -12.51
C ARG A 119 10.41 -3.08 -12.27
N LEU A 120 10.35 -2.63 -11.02
CA LEU A 120 10.09 -1.23 -10.67
C LEU A 120 11.14 -0.31 -11.30
N GLN A 121 12.43 -0.66 -11.16
CA GLN A 121 13.53 0.11 -11.77
C GLN A 121 13.50 0.14 -13.30
N GLN A 122 12.86 -0.85 -13.94
CA GLN A 122 12.68 -0.92 -15.38
C GLN A 122 11.40 -0.24 -15.87
N GLY A 123 10.55 0.28 -14.97
CA GLY A 123 9.23 0.79 -15.34
C GLY A 123 8.27 -0.29 -15.88
N LYS A 124 8.46 -1.56 -15.47
CA LYS A 124 7.66 -2.72 -15.94
C LYS A 124 6.72 -3.29 -14.88
N LEU A 125 6.62 -2.63 -13.74
CA LEU A 125 5.76 -3.05 -12.64
C LEU A 125 5.21 -1.81 -11.97
N HIS A 126 3.92 -1.84 -11.66
CA HIS A 126 3.24 -0.84 -10.85
C HIS A 126 2.64 -1.53 -9.62
N ILE A 127 2.76 -0.88 -8.46
CA ILE A 127 2.18 -1.35 -7.20
C ILE A 127 1.14 -0.33 -6.75
N TYR A 128 -0.05 -0.80 -6.40
CA TYR A 128 -1.16 0.01 -5.92
C TYR A 128 -1.57 -0.45 -4.51
N GLY A 129 -1.94 0.50 -3.66
CA GLY A 129 -2.56 0.24 -2.37
C GLY A 129 -4.05 0.57 -2.42
N TRP A 130 -4.91 -0.40 -2.15
CA TRP A 130 -6.36 -0.24 -2.10
C TRP A 130 -6.89 -0.51 -0.69
N LEU A 131 -7.80 0.34 -0.23
CA LEU A 131 -8.58 0.15 0.98
C LEU A 131 -10.05 -0.07 0.59
N TYR A 132 -10.55 -1.27 0.84
CA TYR A 132 -11.94 -1.65 0.59
C TYR A 132 -12.81 -1.40 1.83
N GLU A 133 -13.91 -0.68 1.65
CA GLU A 133 -14.91 -0.45 2.69
C GLU A 133 -16.04 -1.48 2.55
N ILE A 134 -16.20 -2.34 3.56
CA ILE A 134 -17.10 -3.50 3.49
C ILE A 134 -18.57 -3.07 3.46
N GLU A 135 -18.93 -2.03 4.20
CA GLU A 135 -20.31 -1.55 4.36
C GLU A 135 -20.83 -0.92 3.07
N SER A 136 -20.03 -0.08 2.43
CA SER A 136 -20.39 0.66 1.21
C SER A 136 -20.08 -0.14 -0.06
N GLY A 137 -19.09 -1.04 -0.01
CA GLY A 137 -18.52 -1.71 -1.17
C GLY A 137 -17.59 -0.81 -1.99
N GLU A 138 -17.25 0.38 -1.47
CA GLU A 138 -16.34 1.32 -2.13
C GLU A 138 -14.88 0.93 -1.93
N VAL A 139 -14.04 1.37 -2.87
CA VAL A 139 -12.58 1.23 -2.80
C VAL A 139 -12.00 2.63 -2.80
N GLN A 140 -11.02 2.86 -1.94
CA GLN A 140 -10.12 4.02 -1.99
C GLN A 140 -8.73 3.53 -2.41
N ALA A 141 -8.05 4.27 -3.28
CA ALA A 141 -6.68 4.01 -3.71
C ALA A 141 -5.72 5.01 -3.04
N TYR A 142 -4.55 4.53 -2.63
CA TYR A 142 -3.50 5.38 -2.10
C TYR A 142 -2.84 6.20 -3.22
N ASN A 143 -2.82 7.52 -3.07
CA ASN A 143 -2.11 8.44 -3.95
C ASN A 143 -0.81 8.92 -3.28
N PRO A 144 0.37 8.55 -3.80
CA PRO A 144 1.65 8.93 -3.21
C PRO A 144 1.98 10.42 -3.36
N ALA A 145 1.33 11.15 -4.28
CA ALA A 145 1.56 12.58 -4.45
C ALA A 145 0.82 13.42 -3.39
N THR A 146 -0.32 12.94 -2.91
CA THR A 146 -1.12 13.60 -1.86
C THR A 146 -0.96 12.95 -0.50
N GLU A 147 -0.40 11.74 -0.45
CA GLU A 147 -0.31 10.88 0.74
C GLU A 147 -1.69 10.60 1.36
N GLN A 148 -2.71 10.44 0.52
CA GLN A 148 -4.09 10.19 0.95
C GLN A 148 -4.69 8.98 0.24
N PHE A 149 -5.67 8.36 0.88
CA PHE A 149 -6.58 7.42 0.22
C PHE A 149 -7.74 8.20 -0.41
N GLU A 150 -7.90 8.06 -1.71
CA GLU A 150 -8.90 8.79 -2.51
C GLU A 150 -9.60 7.84 -3.51
N PRO A 151 -10.75 8.22 -4.08
CA PRO A 151 -11.42 7.36 -5.04
C PRO A 151 -10.49 6.99 -6.21
N PRO A 152 -10.42 5.72 -6.65
CA PRO A 152 -9.52 5.28 -7.70
C PRO A 152 -9.70 6.10 -8.98
N GLN A 153 -8.60 6.66 -9.47
CA GLN A 153 -8.56 7.39 -10.72
C GLN A 153 -7.73 6.62 -11.73
N SER A 154 -8.17 6.55 -12.98
CA SER A 154 -7.30 6.11 -14.07
C SER A 154 -6.42 7.28 -14.53
N GLN A 155 -5.41 7.61 -13.72
CA GLN A 155 -4.24 8.37 -14.16
C GLN A 155 -3.00 7.62 -13.71
N LEU A 156 -2.48 6.81 -14.63
CA LEU A 156 -1.15 6.23 -14.54
C LEU A 156 -0.16 7.26 -15.11
N TYR A 157 1.07 7.23 -14.60
CA TYR A 157 2.07 8.30 -14.71
C TYR A 157 2.31 8.77 -16.16
N PRO A 158 2.77 10.03 -16.37
CA PRO A 158 3.04 10.59 -17.70
C PRO A 158 4.01 9.77 -18.58
N GLU A 159 4.72 8.81 -18.00
CA GLU A 159 5.66 7.91 -18.67
C GLU A 159 4.96 6.90 -19.61
N ASP A 160 3.64 6.72 -19.49
CA ASP A 160 2.83 5.87 -20.37
C ASP A 160 2.59 6.48 -21.77
N LEU A 161 3.09 7.70 -22.03
CA LEU A 161 3.04 8.36 -23.34
C LEU A 161 4.36 8.19 -24.09
N GLY A 162 4.69 6.95 -24.43
CA GLY A 162 5.75 6.65 -25.40
C GLY A 162 5.39 7.16 -26.81
N ASP A 163 6.31 7.92 -27.40
CA ASP A 163 6.41 8.34 -28.81
C ASP A 163 5.23 9.13 -29.43
N ALA A 164 4.97 10.32 -28.89
CA ALA A 164 4.39 11.42 -29.69
C ALA A 164 5.45 12.51 -29.90
N ALA A 165 6.36 12.25 -30.83
CA ALA A 165 7.19 13.29 -31.42
C ALA A 165 6.32 14.23 -32.25
N ASP A 166 5.92 15.38 -31.69
CA ASP A 166 6.07 16.67 -32.39
C ASP A 166 5.96 17.84 -31.41
N SER A 167 6.94 18.71 -31.51
CA SER A 167 7.02 20.01 -30.88
C SER A 167 5.88 20.93 -31.33
N ASN A 168 4.93 21.24 -30.44
CA ASN A 168 4.41 22.60 -30.22
C ASN A 168 3.22 22.59 -29.24
N LYS A 169 3.40 23.27 -28.10
CA LYS A 169 2.34 23.75 -27.18
C LYS A 169 1.14 22.81 -26.99
N VAL A 170 1.29 21.77 -26.17
CA VAL A 170 0.12 21.20 -25.50
C VAL A 170 -0.03 21.93 -24.17
N GLU A 171 -0.83 23.00 -24.20
CA GLU A 171 -1.45 23.53 -23.01
C GLU A 171 -2.27 22.38 -22.41
N VAL A 172 -1.83 21.85 -21.27
CA VAL A 172 -2.54 20.79 -20.53
C VAL A 172 -3.85 21.40 -20.04
N LYS A 173 -4.88 21.32 -20.87
CA LYS A 173 -6.24 21.58 -20.45
C LYS A 173 -6.70 20.35 -19.69
N PRO A 174 -7.26 20.50 -18.46
CA PRO A 174 -7.80 19.38 -17.72
C PRO A 174 -8.79 18.62 -18.61
N GLY A 175 -8.43 17.37 -18.93
CA GLY A 175 -9.23 16.49 -19.75
C GLY A 175 -10.62 16.33 -19.15
N ARG A 176 -11.63 16.54 -19.99
CA ARG A 176 -13.04 16.53 -19.66
C ARG A 176 -13.43 15.23 -18.95
N PHE A 177 -13.96 15.38 -17.73
CA PHE A 177 -14.60 14.35 -16.92
C PHE A 177 -15.46 13.40 -17.76
N VAL A 178 -15.20 12.09 -17.65
CA VAL A 178 -16.21 11.09 -17.99
C VAL A 178 -16.96 10.78 -16.69
N LYS A 179 -18.19 11.28 -16.58
CA LYS A 179 -19.08 10.99 -15.44
C LYS A 179 -19.26 9.48 -15.31
N SER A 180 -18.91 8.92 -14.15
CA SER A 180 -19.52 7.69 -13.66
C SER A 180 -20.97 7.98 -13.27
N SER A 181 -21.90 7.07 -13.58
CA SER A 181 -23.32 7.17 -13.23
C SER A 181 -23.63 6.74 -11.79
N ALA A 182 -22.63 6.70 -10.90
CA ALA A 182 -22.84 6.52 -9.47
C ALA A 182 -23.50 7.79 -8.87
N PRO A 183 -24.61 7.67 -8.11
CA PRO A 183 -25.22 8.82 -7.45
C PRO A 183 -24.32 9.31 -6.30
N PRO A 184 -24.04 10.62 -6.20
CA PRO A 184 -23.29 11.17 -5.07
C PRO A 184 -24.18 11.20 -3.82
N VAL A 185 -23.68 10.68 -2.70
CA VAL A 185 -24.31 10.87 -1.38
C VAL A 185 -23.59 12.00 -0.65
N LYS A 186 -24.40 12.91 -0.07
CA LYS A 186 -24.00 14.21 0.47
C LYS A 186 -22.87 14.11 1.51
N THR A 187 -21.77 14.79 1.24
CA THR A 187 -20.82 15.26 2.24
C THR A 187 -21.52 16.17 3.24
N THR A 188 -21.66 15.74 4.50
CA THR A 188 -21.86 16.66 5.62
C THR A 188 -20.58 17.45 5.83
N GLU A 189 -20.70 18.77 5.82
CA GLU A 189 -19.60 19.73 5.95
C GLU A 189 -18.79 19.50 7.23
N LEU A 190 -17.54 19.06 7.07
CA LEU A 190 -16.48 19.34 8.03
C LEU A 190 -15.49 20.26 7.33
N THR A 191 -15.47 21.52 7.75
CA THR A 191 -14.48 22.49 7.32
C THR A 191 -13.13 22.08 7.94
N PRO A 192 -12.07 21.79 7.15
CA PRO A 192 -10.76 21.51 7.73
C PRO A 192 -10.17 22.80 8.32
N PRO A 193 -9.53 22.76 9.50
CA PRO A 193 -8.82 23.90 10.03
C PRO A 193 -7.64 24.27 9.12
N ALA A 194 -7.30 25.56 9.10
CA ALA A 194 -6.27 26.14 8.25
C ALA A 194 -4.92 25.40 8.39
N ASN A 195 -4.48 24.78 7.30
CA ASN A 195 -3.29 23.96 7.23
C ASN A 195 -2.05 24.88 7.13
N THR A 196 -1.28 25.02 8.21
CA THR A 196 0.08 25.60 8.17
C THR A 196 1.12 24.49 8.08
N TYR A 197 1.00 23.64 7.07
CA TYR A 197 2.01 22.62 6.79
C TYR A 197 2.95 23.13 5.70
N GLN A 198 4.24 23.26 6.03
CA GLN A 198 5.27 23.50 5.04
C GLN A 198 5.82 22.15 4.55
N PRO A 199 5.90 21.90 3.24
CA PRO A 199 6.40 20.64 2.72
C PRO A 199 7.90 20.49 3.01
N VAL A 200 8.29 19.35 3.58
CA VAL A 200 9.69 18.94 3.69
C VAL A 200 10.13 18.41 2.32
N PRO A 201 11.29 18.83 1.78
CA PRO A 201 11.70 18.44 0.42
C PRO A 201 11.99 16.94 0.32
N LEU A 202 11.54 16.32 -0.77
CA LEU A 202 11.96 14.97 -1.18
C LEU A 202 13.49 14.91 -1.23
N GLY A 203 14.09 14.09 -0.35
CA GLY A 203 15.53 13.89 -0.29
C GLY A 203 16.13 13.55 1.07
N SER A 204 15.34 13.40 2.14
CA SER A 204 15.88 13.02 3.46
C SER A 204 15.82 11.52 3.68
N ASN A 205 17.01 10.89 3.69
CA ASN A 205 17.28 9.55 4.21
C ASN A 205 16.48 9.24 5.49
N TRP A 206 15.48 8.37 5.39
CA TRP A 206 14.74 7.81 6.53
C TRP A 206 15.51 6.69 7.25
N LEU A 207 16.70 6.33 6.74
CA LEU A 207 17.58 5.33 7.33
C LEU A 207 18.85 6.01 7.82
N SER A 208 19.22 5.76 9.07
CA SER A 208 20.55 6.08 9.56
C SER A 208 21.60 5.30 8.73
N PRO A 209 22.83 5.82 8.59
CA PRO A 209 23.90 5.10 7.90
C PRO A 209 24.17 3.69 8.47
N GLU A 210 23.83 3.44 9.74
CA GLU A 210 23.89 2.11 10.34
C GLU A 210 22.73 1.20 9.90
N GLN A 211 21.52 1.74 9.73
CA GLN A 211 20.36 0.99 9.24
C GLN A 211 20.55 0.59 7.78
N ALA A 212 21.07 1.49 6.94
CA ALA A 212 21.42 1.17 5.55
C ALA A 212 22.51 0.09 5.45
N ASN A 213 23.54 0.14 6.32
CA ASN A 213 24.63 -0.83 6.31
C ASN A 213 24.21 -2.25 6.77
N ARG A 214 23.19 -2.37 7.61
CA ARG A 214 22.67 -3.68 8.06
C ARG A 214 21.85 -4.40 7.00
N ILE A 215 21.16 -3.66 6.13
CA ILE A 215 20.26 -4.20 5.13
C ILE A 215 21.01 -4.62 3.85
N TYR A 216 22.10 -3.94 3.49
CA TYR A 216 22.79 -4.13 2.21
C TYR A 216 24.14 -4.85 2.26
N ARG A 217 24.64 -5.27 3.44
CA ARG A 217 25.84 -6.13 3.53
C ARG A 217 25.48 -7.61 3.48
N GLY A 218 25.17 -8.08 2.28
CA GLY A 218 24.95 -9.48 1.97
C GLY A 218 25.40 -9.85 0.58
N SER A 219 26.51 -9.30 0.09
CA SER A 219 27.22 -9.73 -1.13
C SER A 219 28.63 -9.16 -1.11
N ASN A 220 29.60 -9.96 -0.64
CA ASN A 220 30.97 -9.92 -1.15
C ASN A 220 31.07 -11.01 -2.21
#